data_AF-A0A973P5U7-F1
#
_entry.id   AF-A0A973P5U7-F1
#
_cell.length_a   1.000
_cell.length_b   1.000
_cell.length_c   1.000
_cell.angle_alpha   90.00
_cell.angle_beta   90.00
_cell.angle_gamma   90.00
#
_symmetry.space_group_name_H-M   'P 1'
#
loop_
_entity.id
_entity.type
_entity.pdbx_description
1 polymer ?
#
loop_
_entity_poly.entity_id
_entity_poly.type
_entity_poly.pdbx_seq_one_letter_code
_entity_poly.pdbx_strand_id
1 'polypeptide(L)'
;VAGVFWGAYILLSSAVGKRFPGTQGLSLSMIVAAVLIAPVGVATGGADLLHPQLLLIGVGVGLLSSVIPYSLELQALRRMPKHVFGILMSLEPAVAALIGVLLLGELLQVQQWVAIVCIVAASLGSTRR
;
A
#
# COMPACT_ATOMS: atom_id res chain seq x y z
N VAL A 1 -12.57 11.56 -2.62
CA VAL A 1 -11.92 11.03 -3.85
C VAL A 1 -11.05 9.82 -3.54
N ALA A 2 -10.05 9.90 -2.64
CA ALA A 2 -9.18 8.77 -2.29
C ALA A 2 -9.93 7.48 -1.85
N GLY A 3 -10.97 7.61 -1.02
CA GLY A 3 -11.77 6.45 -0.58
C GLY A 3 -12.53 5.73 -1.71
N VAL A 4 -12.91 6.44 -2.78
CA VAL A 4 -13.57 5.83 -3.94
C VAL A 4 -12.57 4.98 -4.73
N PHE A 5 -11.35 5.48 -4.92
CA PHE A 5 -10.27 4.73 -5.57
C PHE A 5 -9.88 3.49 -4.75
N TRP A 6 -9.83 3.60 -3.42
CA TRP A 6 -9.57 2.47 -2.54
C TRP A 6 -10.68 1.42 -2.57
N GLY A 7 -11.95 1.85 -2.52
CA GLY A 7 -13.09 0.95 -2.68
C GLY A 7 -13.08 0.24 -4.04
N ALA A 8 -12.82 0.97 -5.12
CA ALA A 8 -12.69 0.40 -6.45
C ALA A 8 -11.52 -0.60 -6.54
N TYR A 9 -10.36 -0.26 -5.97
CA TYR A 9 -9.19 -1.15 -5.89
C TYR A 9 -9.52 -2.46 -5.17
N ILE A 10 -10.15 -2.41 -3.99
CA ILE A 10 -10.53 -3.63 -3.25
C ILE A 10 -11.46 -4.52 -4.08
N LEU A 11 -12.46 -3.92 -4.75
CA LEU A 11 -13.43 -4.66 -5.58
C LEU A 11 -12.78 -5.25 -6.83
N LEU A 12 -11.98 -4.47 -7.56
CA LEU A 12 -11.26 -4.91 -8.75
C LEU A 12 -10.21 -5.96 -8.40
N SER A 13 -9.39 -5.74 -7.37
CA SER A 13 -8.39 -6.71 -6.90
C SER A 13 -9.02 -8.02 -6.45
N SER A 14 -10.21 -7.97 -5.82
CA SER A 14 -11.00 -9.17 -5.51
C SER A 14 -11.49 -9.89 -6.77
N ALA A 15 -11.93 -9.17 -7.79
CA ALA A 15 -12.38 -9.74 -9.06
C ALA A 15 -11.22 -10.36 -9.87
N VAL A 16 -10.07 -9.67 -9.93
CA VAL A 16 -8.83 -10.15 -10.54
C VAL A 16 -8.30 -11.38 -9.79
N GLY A 17 -8.32 -11.36 -8.46
CA GLY A 17 -7.90 -12.47 -7.61
C GLY A 17 -8.71 -13.75 -7.79
N LYS A 18 -9.97 -13.65 -8.26
CA LYS A 18 -10.83 -14.78 -8.63
C LYS A 18 -10.61 -15.30 -10.05
N ARG A 19 -10.19 -14.43 -10.99
CA ARG A 19 -10.02 -14.76 -12.42
C ARG A 19 -8.61 -15.22 -12.76
N PHE A 20 -7.59 -14.74 -12.04
CA PHE A 20 -6.20 -15.11 -12.26
C PHE A 20 -5.68 -15.94 -11.09
N PRO A 21 -5.27 -17.20 -11.30
CA PRO A 21 -4.61 -17.99 -10.27
C PRO A 21 -3.21 -17.41 -9.96
N GLY A 22 -2.83 -17.41 -8.68
CA GLY A 22 -1.47 -17.03 -8.25
C GLY A 22 -1.12 -15.54 -8.41
N THR A 23 0.14 -15.24 -8.67
CA THR A 23 0.71 -13.86 -8.73
C THR A 23 0.64 -13.23 -10.12
N GLN A 24 -0.04 -13.87 -11.09
CA GLN A 24 -0.11 -13.41 -12.48
C GLN A 24 -0.83 -12.06 -12.62
N GLY A 25 -1.94 -11.84 -11.89
CA GLY A 25 -2.62 -10.53 -11.91
C GLY A 25 -1.78 -9.39 -11.33
N LEU A 26 -0.97 -9.69 -10.30
CA LEU A 26 -0.04 -8.74 -9.68
C LEU A 26 1.12 -8.38 -10.61
N SER A 27 1.75 -9.38 -11.22
CA SER A 27 2.88 -9.16 -12.13
C SER A 27 2.45 -8.33 -13.35
N LEU A 28 1.28 -8.60 -13.94
CA LEU A 28 0.76 -7.79 -15.04
C LEU A 28 0.50 -6.33 -14.61
N SER A 29 -0.10 -6.14 -13.45
CA SER A 29 -0.32 -4.80 -12.88
C SER A 29 0.99 -4.03 -12.66
N MET A 30 2.02 -4.72 -12.15
CA MET A 30 3.35 -4.14 -11.93
C MET A 30 4.02 -3.75 -13.26
N ILE A 31 3.88 -4.57 -14.31
CA ILE A 31 4.40 -4.25 -15.65
C ILE A 31 3.68 -3.01 -16.20
N VAL A 32 2.34 -2.97 -16.12
CA VAL A 32 1.56 -1.83 -16.61
C VAL A 32 1.94 -0.55 -15.84
N ALA A 33 2.04 -0.63 -14.52
CA ALA A 33 2.47 0.49 -13.68
C ALA A 33 3.88 0.97 -14.04
N ALA A 34 4.82 0.03 -14.22
CA ALA A 34 6.19 0.33 -14.63
C ALA A 34 6.23 1.03 -15.99
N VAL A 35 5.49 0.55 -16.99
CA VAL A 35 5.44 1.16 -18.33
C VAL A 35 4.85 2.58 -18.28
N LEU A 36 3.81 2.80 -17.47
CA LEU A 36 3.17 4.11 -17.35
C LEU A 36 4.05 5.13 -16.60
N ILE A 37 4.79 4.70 -15.58
CA ILE A 37 5.61 5.57 -14.73
C ILE A 37 7.02 5.76 -15.31
N ALA A 38 7.58 4.77 -15.99
CA ALA A 38 8.92 4.80 -16.60
C ALA A 38 9.22 6.08 -17.40
N PRO A 39 8.36 6.59 -18.31
CA PRO A 39 8.67 7.80 -19.06
C PRO A 39 8.81 9.04 -18.17
N VAL A 40 8.02 9.14 -17.10
CA VAL A 40 8.14 10.23 -16.12
C VAL A 40 9.45 10.09 -15.34
N GLY A 41 9.78 8.88 -14.90
CA GLY A 41 11.04 8.60 -14.19
C GLY A 41 12.28 8.89 -15.04
N VAL A 42 12.26 8.51 -16.31
CA VAL A 42 13.35 8.79 -17.26
C VAL A 42 13.46 10.29 -17.53
N ALA A 43 12.34 10.99 -17.68
CA ALA A 43 12.32 12.44 -17.91
C ALA A 43 12.87 13.24 -16.71
N THR A 44 12.64 12.79 -15.48
CA THR A 44 13.10 13.49 -14.27
C THR A 44 14.50 13.10 -13.82
N GLY A 45 14.90 11.83 -13.95
CA GLY A 45 16.20 11.35 -13.48
C GLY A 45 17.30 11.26 -14.55
N GLY A 46 16.98 11.32 -15.85
CA GLY A 46 17.97 11.34 -16.92
C GLY A 46 19.05 10.25 -16.84
N ALA A 47 20.32 10.63 -16.92
CA ALA A 47 21.47 9.71 -16.90
C ALA A 47 21.77 9.14 -15.50
N ASP A 48 21.24 9.71 -14.43
CA ASP A 48 21.45 9.21 -13.06
C ASP A 48 20.76 7.86 -12.85
N LEU A 49 19.70 7.55 -13.61
CA LEU A 49 19.09 6.21 -13.59
C LEU A 49 20.04 5.10 -14.07
N LEU A 50 21.12 5.42 -14.77
CA LEU A 50 22.10 4.44 -15.23
C LEU A 50 23.15 4.13 -14.15
N HIS A 51 23.15 4.84 -13.01
CA HIS A 51 24.05 4.52 -11.92
C HIS A 51 23.63 3.20 -11.27
N PRO A 52 24.52 2.17 -11.26
CA PRO A 52 24.17 0.85 -10.78
C PRO A 52 23.78 0.85 -9.29
N GLN A 53 24.32 1.78 -8.51
CA GLN A 53 23.98 1.93 -7.09
C GLN A 53 22.56 2.49 -6.89
N LEU A 54 22.12 3.46 -7.70
CA LEU A 54 20.76 3.99 -7.65
C LEU A 54 19.74 2.95 -8.13
N LEU A 55 20.08 2.18 -9.16
CA LEU A 55 19.27 1.04 -9.60
C LEU A 55 19.13 -0.01 -8.50
N LEU A 56 20.21 -0.37 -7.81
CA LEU A 56 20.19 -1.37 -6.75
C LEU A 56 19.30 -0.92 -5.57
N ILE A 57 19.45 0.34 -5.15
CA ILE A 57 18.62 0.93 -4.10
C ILE A 57 17.16 1.00 -4.55
N GLY A 58 16.89 1.45 -5.79
CA GLY A 58 15.55 1.53 -6.36
C GLY A 58 14.86 0.17 -6.42
N VAL A 59 15.58 -0.89 -6.84
CA VAL A 59 15.09 -2.27 -6.80
C VAL A 59 14.80 -2.71 -5.37
N GLY A 60 15.70 -2.43 -4.43
CA GLY A 60 15.50 -2.75 -3.01
C GLY A 60 14.25 -2.09 -2.43
N VAL A 61 14.08 -0.79 -2.66
CA VAL A 61 12.91 -0.02 -2.22
C VAL A 61 11.63 -0.54 -2.88
N GLY A 62 11.64 -0.78 -4.19
CA GLY A 62 10.47 -1.31 -4.91
C GLY A 62 10.06 -2.71 -4.44
N LEU A 63 11.02 -3.57 -4.16
CA LEU A 63 10.74 -4.91 -3.63
C LEU A 63 10.16 -4.85 -2.20
N LEU A 64 10.81 -4.11 -1.31
CA LEU A 64 10.44 -4.02 0.10
C LEU A 64 9.14 -3.22 0.32
N SER A 65 8.90 -2.17 -0.47
CA SER A 65 7.75 -1.26 -0.29
C SER A 65 6.55 -1.61 -1.16
N SER A 66 6.71 -2.31 -2.29
CA SER A 66 5.60 -2.59 -3.20
C SER A 66 5.39 -4.09 -3.40
N VAL A 67 6.41 -4.79 -3.89
CA VAL A 67 6.22 -6.20 -4.32
C VAL A 67 5.88 -7.10 -3.14
N ILE A 68 6.63 -7.01 -2.03
CA ILE A 68 6.39 -7.84 -0.84
C ILE A 68 5.05 -7.45 -0.18
N PRO A 69 4.77 -6.16 0.13
CA PRO A 69 3.51 -5.77 0.76
C PRO A 69 2.30 -6.13 -0.09
N TYR A 70 2.29 -5.82 -1.39
CA TYR A 70 1.15 -6.13 -2.26
C TYR A 70 0.95 -7.63 -2.47
N SER A 71 2.04 -8.41 -2.48
CA SER A 71 1.93 -9.87 -2.55
C SER A 71 1.28 -10.45 -1.28
N LEU A 72 1.69 -9.96 -0.11
CA LEU A 72 1.09 -10.34 1.18
C LEU A 72 -0.37 -9.88 1.25
N GLU A 73 -0.67 -8.67 0.78
CA GLU A 73 -2.01 -8.09 0.75
C GLU A 73 -2.96 -8.93 -0.12
N LEU A 74 -2.55 -9.32 -1.34
CA LEU A 74 -3.38 -10.19 -2.19
C LEU A 74 -3.55 -11.59 -1.61
N GLN A 75 -2.53 -12.12 -0.94
CA GLN A 75 -2.67 -13.41 -0.24
C GLN A 75 -3.65 -13.29 0.94
N ALA A 76 -3.62 -12.19 1.70
CA ALA A 76 -4.56 -11.93 2.78
C ALA A 76 -5.99 -11.78 2.25
N LEU A 77 -6.20 -10.98 1.19
CA LEU A 77 -7.49 -10.82 0.51
C LEU A 77 -8.07 -12.14 -0.03
N ARG A 78 -7.21 -13.09 -0.41
CA ARG A 78 -7.64 -14.42 -0.87
C ARG A 78 -7.99 -15.38 0.26
N ARG A 79 -7.38 -15.22 1.44
CA ARG A 79 -7.55 -16.12 2.58
C ARG A 79 -8.52 -15.61 3.64
N MET A 80 -8.88 -14.32 3.63
CA MET A 80 -9.66 -13.69 4.68
C MET A 80 -10.97 -13.08 4.17
N PRO A 81 -12.07 -13.12 4.95
CA PRO A 81 -13.29 -12.40 4.62
C PRO A 81 -13.06 -10.88 4.55
N LYS A 82 -13.72 -10.19 3.60
CA LYS A 82 -13.54 -8.75 3.32
C LYS A 82 -13.65 -7.85 4.55
N HIS A 83 -14.48 -8.20 5.53
CA HIS A 83 -14.64 -7.43 6.76
C HIS A 83 -13.38 -7.47 7.64
N VAL A 84 -12.67 -8.59 7.70
CA VAL A 84 -11.43 -8.73 8.49
C VAL A 84 -10.28 -7.95 7.85
N PHE A 85 -10.19 -7.98 6.52
CA PHE A 85 -9.22 -7.15 5.79
C PHE A 85 -9.47 -5.66 6.00
N GLY A 86 -10.75 -5.24 5.98
CA GLY A 86 -11.15 -3.87 6.32
C GLY A 86 -10.68 -3.44 7.72
N ILE A 87 -10.82 -4.31 8.73
CA ILE A 87 -10.34 -4.05 10.09
C ILE A 87 -8.81 -3.91 10.14
N LEU A 88 -8.07 -4.78 9.45
CA LEU A 88 -6.61 -4.72 9.41
C LEU A 88 -6.11 -3.42 8.72
N MET A 89 -6.76 -3.02 7.62
CA MET A 89 -6.50 -1.75 6.94
C MET A 89 -6.81 -0.54 7.84
N SER A 90 -7.86 -0.60 8.66
CA SER A 90 -8.18 0.45 9.63
C SER A 90 -7.16 0.62 10.74
N LEU A 91 -6.35 -0.41 11.00
CA LEU A 91 -5.25 -0.39 11.98
C LEU A 91 -3.95 0.18 11.40
N GLU A 92 -3.83 0.25 10.07
CA GLU A 92 -2.66 0.79 9.37
C GLU A 92 -2.25 2.20 9.84
N PRO A 93 -3.16 3.19 10.04
CA PRO A 93 -2.78 4.52 10.50
C PRO A 93 -2.15 4.53 11.89
N ALA A 94 -2.62 3.65 12.78
CA ALA A 94 -2.09 3.53 14.13
C ALA A 94 -0.68 2.89 14.12
N VAL A 95 -0.49 1.86 13.29
CA VAL A 95 0.81 1.21 13.12
C VAL A 95 1.81 2.15 12.44
N ALA A 96 1.38 2.86 11.39
CA ALA A 96 2.20 3.84 10.69
C ALA A 96 2.66 4.97 11.63
N ALA A 97 1.76 5.50 12.47
CA ALA A 97 2.12 6.51 13.47
C ALA A 97 3.11 5.96 14.51
N LEU A 98 2.90 4.73 14.99
CA LEU A 98 3.82 4.10 15.95
C LEU A 98 5.22 3.90 15.35
N ILE A 99 5.29 3.46 14.09
CA ILE A 99 6.56 3.30 13.37
C ILE A 99 7.22 4.67 13.15
N GLY A 100 6.46 5.72 12.83
CA GLY A 100 6.97 7.10 12.71
C GLY A 100 7.61 7.61 14.01
N VAL A 101 6.98 7.35 15.16
CA VAL A 101 7.56 7.67 16.46
C VAL A 101 8.84 6.87 16.71
N LEU A 102 8.78 5.54 16.53
CA LEU A 102 9.83 4.63 16.99
C LEU A 102 11.06 4.63 16.07
N LEU A 103 10.87 4.67 14.75
CA LEU A 103 11.96 4.59 13.78
C LEU A 103 12.42 5.96 13.27
N LEU A 104 11.49 6.92 13.10
CA LEU A 104 11.84 8.26 12.61
C LEU A 104 11.99 9.31 13.72
N GLY A 105 11.60 8.99 14.97
CA GLY A 105 11.70 9.91 16.09
C GLY A 105 10.70 11.07 16.00
N GLU A 106 9.62 10.93 15.23
CA GLU A 106 8.63 12.00 15.06
C GLU A 106 7.92 12.29 16.39
N LEU A 107 8.02 13.54 16.86
CA LEU A 107 7.28 14.01 18.03
C LEU A 107 5.86 14.36 17.63
N LEU A 108 4.94 13.41 17.79
CA LEU A 108 3.53 13.68 17.50
C LEU A 108 2.93 14.64 18.52
N GLN A 109 2.38 15.75 18.03
CA GLN A 109 1.62 16.69 18.84
C GLN A 109 0.30 16.04 19.31
N VAL A 110 -0.24 16.54 20.43
CA VAL A 110 -1.49 16.04 21.04
C VAL A 110 -2.65 15.99 20.04
N GLN A 111 -2.72 16.96 19.11
CA GLN A 111 -3.74 16.98 18.06
C GLN A 111 -3.67 15.79 17.10
N GLN A 112 -2.46 15.29 16.80
CA GLN A 112 -2.27 14.14 15.92
C GLN A 112 -2.65 12.83 16.61
N TRP A 113 -2.36 12.72 17.92
CA TRP A 113 -2.86 11.61 18.73
C TRP A 113 -4.39 11.56 18.76
N VAL A 114 -5.05 12.71 18.95
CA VAL A 114 -6.52 12.80 18.90
C VAL A 114 -7.05 12.42 17.52
N ALA A 115 -6.40 12.86 16.44
CA ALA A 115 -6.78 12.48 15.08
C ALA A 115 -6.68 10.96 14.86
N ILE A 116 -5.59 10.32 15.30
CA ILE A 116 -5.42 8.86 15.20
C ILE A 116 -6.52 8.13 15.97
N VAL A 117 -6.80 8.54 17.22
CA VAL A 117 -7.85 7.93 18.04
C VAL A 117 -9.23 8.10 17.38
N CYS A 118 -9.55 9.28 16.86
CA CYS A 118 -10.80 9.52 16.12
C CYS A 118 -10.92 8.63 14.87
N ILE A 119 -9.85 8.47 14.10
CA ILE A 119 -9.83 7.63 12.90
C ILE A 119 -10.03 6.15 13.27
N VAL A 120 -9.34 5.67 14.31
CA VAL A 120 -9.50 4.29 14.80
C VAL A 120 -10.93 4.06 15.31
N ALA A 121 -11.48 4.99 16.10
CA ALA A 121 -12.84 4.91 16.61
C ALA A 121 -13.91 4.92 15.49
N ALA A 122 -13.75 5.82 14.51
CA ALA A 122 -14.64 5.88 13.34
C ALA A 122 -14.57 4.58 12.51
N SER A 123 -13.37 4.02 12.35
CA SER A 123 -13.17 2.77 11.63
C SER A 123 -13.83 1.57 12.32
N LEU A 124 -13.67 1.46 13.64
CA LEU A 124 -14.35 0.46 14.47
C LEU A 124 -15.89 0.62 14.41
N GLY A 125 -16.39 1.86 14.39
CA GLY A 125 -17.82 2.16 14.24
C GLY A 125 -18.38 1.77 12.86
N SER A 126 -17.60 1.96 11.79
CA SER A 126 -18.01 1.63 10.42
C SER A 126 -18.09 0.12 10.15
N THR A 127 -17.29 -0.67 10.87
CA THR A 127 -17.24 -2.13 10.72
C THR A 127 -18.45 -2.83 11.35
N ARG A 128 -19.17 -2.18 12.28
CA ARG A 128 -20.32 -2.76 13.00
C ARG A 128 -21.66 -2.62 12.26
N ARG A 129 -21.70 -2.22 10.98
CA ARG A 129 -22.92 -2.17 10.15
C ARG A 129 -22.91 -3.17 9.02
#